data_AF-A0A1I6YVL4-F1
#
_entry.id   AF-A0A1I6YVL4-F1
#
_cell.length_a   1.000
_cell.length_b   1.000
_cell.length_c   1.000
_cell.angle_alpha   90.00
_cell.angle_beta   90.00
_cell.angle_gamma   90.00
#
_symmetry.space_group_name_H-M   'P 1'
#
loop_
_entity.id
_entity.type
_entity.pdbx_description
1 polymer ?
#
loop_
_entity_poly.entity_id
_entity_poly.type
_entity_poly.pdbx_seq_one_letter_code
_entity_poly.pdbx_strand_id
1 'polypeptide(L)'
;MNHQKFYTTYSSEDSCLQIFKHHYEKKLTHCSKCGNNKLTWSNSFHGWRCSKCSKKYSLKSISFMKDSNKSFKDWWEIIHLICHSKKSYSINEIYRISQQTRYETVYHMVLKIRQEMGKINQIESSQYYTPIRFDKRKQSRQNYTRMTPYHLIVTYKKTKGRKQDKIRLTLSKSGRKKLILALKKCSSNYPFPKLLHANNTLKTTELKCLEKCPILPKWENKLRNNIIKLIKGTYHQLQTLHLQGVLDEYSFKYNYRYALNTKGELFISKALIYL
;
A
#
# COMPACT_ATOMS: atom_id res chain seq x y z
N MET A 1 18.43 -5.25 1.12
CA MET A 1 19.34 -4.68 0.10
C MET A 1 19.43 -3.18 0.34
N ASN A 2 20.62 -2.62 0.50
CA ASN A 2 20.81 -1.17 0.72
C ASN A 2 20.66 -0.37 -0.60
N HIS A 3 20.74 0.96 -0.52
CA HIS A 3 20.57 1.86 -1.69
C HIS A 3 21.63 1.63 -2.77
N GLN A 4 22.91 1.56 -2.39
CA GLN A 4 24.00 1.35 -3.35
C GLN A 4 23.81 0.06 -4.15
N LYS A 5 23.57 -1.06 -3.45
CA LYS A 5 23.31 -2.35 -4.11
C LYS A 5 22.07 -2.30 -5.00
N PHE A 6 21.02 -1.59 -4.59
CA PHE A 6 19.84 -1.39 -5.43
C PHE A 6 20.18 -0.72 -6.77
N TYR A 7 20.89 0.41 -6.74
CA TYR A 7 21.21 1.15 -7.97
C TYR A 7 22.19 0.42 -8.88
N THR A 8 23.11 -0.38 -8.31
CA THR A 8 24.01 -1.23 -9.10
C THR A 8 23.26 -2.40 -9.75
N THR A 9 22.35 -3.07 -9.02
CA THR A 9 21.60 -4.22 -9.53
C THR A 9 20.52 -3.82 -10.55
N TYR A 10 19.87 -2.67 -10.34
CA TYR A 10 18.73 -2.22 -11.14
C TYR A 10 19.07 -0.94 -11.91
N SER A 11 20.19 -0.99 -12.62
CA SER A 11 20.73 0.16 -13.34
C SER A 11 19.97 0.47 -14.65
N SER A 12 19.35 -0.53 -15.28
CA SER A 12 18.66 -0.41 -16.57
C SER A 12 17.13 -0.57 -16.47
N GLU A 13 16.41 0.03 -17.43
CA GLU A 13 14.95 -0.13 -17.56
C GLU A 13 14.57 -1.60 -17.77
N ASP A 14 15.31 -2.32 -18.62
CA ASP A 14 15.05 -3.73 -18.91
C ASP A 14 15.17 -4.61 -17.66
N SER A 15 16.19 -4.37 -16.82
CA SER A 15 16.35 -5.13 -15.56
C SER A 15 15.12 -4.98 -14.66
N CYS A 16 14.58 -3.76 -14.57
CA CYS A 16 13.38 -3.48 -13.80
C CYS A 16 12.15 -4.12 -14.45
N LEU A 17 12.01 -3.99 -15.78
CA LEU A 17 10.92 -4.60 -16.54
C LEU A 17 10.83 -6.12 -16.33
N GLN A 18 11.97 -6.83 -16.34
CA GLN A 18 11.98 -8.28 -16.15
C GLN A 18 11.47 -8.70 -14.77
N ILE A 19 11.73 -7.92 -13.71
CA ILE A 19 11.19 -8.19 -12.36
C ILE A 19 9.66 -8.17 -12.40
N PHE A 20 9.09 -7.13 -12.99
CA PHE A 20 7.64 -7.00 -13.08
C PHE A 20 7.06 -8.11 -13.98
N LYS A 21 7.65 -8.35 -15.14
CA LYS A 21 7.24 -9.45 -16.04
C LYS A 21 7.21 -10.78 -15.29
N HIS A 22 8.30 -11.15 -14.62
CA HIS A 22 8.43 -12.42 -13.90
C HIS A 22 7.31 -12.63 -12.87
N HIS A 23 6.94 -11.59 -12.13
CA HIS A 23 5.90 -11.70 -11.11
C HIS A 23 4.48 -11.65 -11.67
N TYR A 24 4.23 -10.89 -12.74
CA TYR A 24 2.90 -10.79 -13.35
C TYR A 24 2.59 -12.00 -14.23
N GLU A 25 3.59 -12.60 -14.89
CA GLU A 25 3.44 -13.81 -15.69
C GLU A 25 2.89 -14.98 -14.85
N LYS A 26 3.37 -15.12 -13.61
CA LYS A 26 2.89 -16.14 -12.66
C LYS A 26 1.42 -15.97 -12.26
N LYS A 27 0.88 -14.76 -12.41
CA LYS A 27 -0.49 -14.41 -12.00
C LYS A 27 -1.45 -14.36 -13.18
N LEU A 28 -0.97 -13.97 -14.35
CA LEU A 28 -1.76 -13.87 -15.58
C LEU A 28 -1.85 -15.25 -16.24
N THR A 29 -2.64 -16.15 -15.65
CA THR A 29 -2.71 -17.57 -16.06
C THR A 29 -3.63 -17.82 -17.25
N HIS A 30 -4.59 -16.93 -17.51
CA HIS A 30 -5.58 -17.11 -18.56
C HIS A 30 -6.06 -15.76 -19.13
N CYS A 31 -6.59 -15.81 -20.35
CA CYS A 31 -7.21 -14.66 -20.98
C CYS A 31 -8.58 -14.36 -20.40
N SER A 32 -8.74 -13.20 -19.77
CA SER A 32 -10.03 -12.69 -19.26
C SER A 32 -11.14 -12.50 -20.32
N LYS A 33 -10.85 -12.59 -21.63
CA LYS A 33 -11.89 -12.51 -22.68
C LYS A 33 -12.37 -13.88 -23.16
N CYS A 34 -11.50 -14.87 -23.28
CA CYS A 34 -11.84 -16.15 -23.91
C CYS A 34 -11.43 -17.40 -23.11
N GLY A 35 -10.89 -17.23 -21.90
CA GLY A 35 -10.46 -18.32 -21.03
C GLY A 35 -9.20 -19.06 -21.47
N ASN A 36 -8.61 -18.72 -22.63
CA ASN A 36 -7.42 -19.42 -23.13
C ASN A 36 -6.19 -19.21 -22.23
N ASN A 37 -5.44 -20.27 -21.96
CA ASN A 37 -4.27 -20.25 -21.08
C ASN A 37 -2.97 -19.89 -21.82
N LYS A 38 -2.98 -19.89 -23.15
CA LYS A 38 -1.81 -19.53 -23.96
C LYS A 38 -1.74 -18.01 -24.17
N LEU A 39 -0.83 -17.37 -23.44
CA LEU A 39 -0.52 -15.95 -23.51
C LEU A 39 0.97 -15.77 -23.88
N THR A 40 1.25 -15.12 -25.00
CA THR A 40 2.63 -14.95 -25.50
C THR A 40 3.14 -13.55 -25.21
N TRP A 41 4.37 -13.45 -24.71
CA TRP A 41 5.03 -12.17 -24.46
C TRP A 41 5.36 -11.45 -25.78
N SER A 42 5.21 -10.13 -25.78
CA SER A 42 5.50 -9.25 -26.91
C SER A 42 6.32 -8.06 -26.43
N ASN A 43 7.53 -7.92 -26.98
CA ASN A 43 8.43 -6.82 -26.66
C ASN A 43 7.92 -5.47 -27.18
N SER A 44 7.19 -5.44 -28.30
CA SER A 44 6.77 -4.17 -28.92
C SER A 44 5.86 -3.30 -28.06
N PHE A 45 5.10 -3.90 -27.14
CA PHE A 45 4.28 -3.15 -26.17
C PHE A 45 4.52 -3.57 -24.72
N HIS A 46 5.55 -4.39 -24.48
CA HIS A 46 5.90 -4.93 -23.17
C HIS A 46 4.69 -5.55 -22.44
N GLY A 47 4.18 -6.65 -22.99
CA GLY A 47 3.02 -7.34 -22.41
C GLY A 47 2.70 -8.66 -23.08
N TRP A 48 1.53 -9.21 -22.78
CA TRP A 48 1.09 -10.50 -23.29
C TRP A 48 -0.03 -10.36 -24.32
N ARG A 49 -0.01 -11.21 -25.35
CA ARG A 49 -1.08 -11.35 -26.34
C ARG A 49 -1.69 -12.75 -26.22
N CYS A 50 -3.01 -12.82 -26.16
CA CYS A 50 -3.71 -14.10 -26.20
C CYS A 50 -3.61 -14.73 -27.58
N SER A 51 -3.16 -15.99 -27.67
CA SER A 51 -3.02 -16.69 -28.95
C SER A 51 -4.36 -17.03 -29.63
N LYS A 52 -5.47 -17.05 -28.87
CA LYS A 52 -6.81 -17.40 -29.40
C LYS A 52 -7.59 -16.17 -29.88
N CYS A 53 -7.73 -15.15 -29.03
CA CYS A 53 -8.59 -13.99 -29.30
C CYS A 53 -7.83 -12.67 -29.54
N SER A 54 -6.50 -12.72 -29.60
CA SER A 54 -5.62 -11.57 -29.82
C SER A 54 -5.72 -10.41 -28.81
N LYS A 55 -6.47 -10.59 -27.70
CA LYS A 55 -6.53 -9.61 -26.61
C LYS A 55 -5.13 -9.34 -26.06
N LYS A 56 -4.81 -8.05 -25.90
CA LYS A 56 -3.52 -7.56 -25.40
C LYS A 56 -3.63 -7.22 -23.91
N TYR A 57 -2.58 -7.52 -23.17
CA TYR A 57 -2.39 -7.18 -21.76
C TYR A 57 -1.03 -6.50 -21.62
N SER A 58 -0.96 -5.18 -21.75
CA SER A 58 0.30 -4.49 -21.49
C SER A 58 0.63 -4.57 -20.01
N LEU A 59 1.91 -4.78 -19.67
CA LEU A 59 2.34 -4.91 -18.27
C LEU A 59 1.94 -3.68 -17.45
N LYS A 60 2.04 -2.48 -18.04
CA LYS A 60 1.58 -1.24 -17.40
C LYS A 60 0.07 -1.24 -17.13
N SER A 61 -0.75 -1.61 -18.12
CA SER A 61 -2.22 -1.55 -18.02
C SER A 61 -2.78 -2.45 -16.92
N ILE A 62 -2.17 -3.62 -16.71
CA ILE A 62 -2.64 -4.61 -15.74
C ILE A 62 -2.02 -4.43 -14.35
N SER A 63 -1.05 -3.53 -14.21
CA SER A 63 -0.34 -3.27 -12.96
C SER A 63 -1.07 -2.28 -12.06
N PHE A 64 -0.69 -2.26 -10.78
CA PHE A 64 -1.15 -1.24 -9.83
C PHE A 64 -0.76 0.20 -10.26
N MET A 65 0.21 0.36 -11.16
CA MET A 65 0.64 1.64 -11.74
C MET A 65 -0.05 1.99 -13.07
N LYS A 66 -1.15 1.32 -13.45
CA LYS A 66 -1.92 1.63 -14.69
C LYS A 66 -2.15 3.13 -14.90
N ASP A 67 -2.16 3.59 -16.14
CA ASP A 67 -2.26 5.02 -16.51
C ASP A 67 -1.06 5.89 -16.07
N SER A 68 0.09 5.28 -15.76
CA SER A 68 1.34 6.01 -15.51
C SER A 68 2.24 5.97 -16.74
N ASN A 69 2.79 7.13 -17.11
CA ASN A 69 3.78 7.27 -18.18
C ASN A 69 5.22 7.04 -17.69
N LYS A 70 5.44 6.87 -16.38
CA LYS A 70 6.77 6.69 -15.77
C LYS A 70 7.39 5.33 -16.13
N SER A 71 8.72 5.25 -16.08
CA SER A 71 9.49 4.05 -16.42
C SER A 71 9.36 2.97 -15.34
N PHE A 72 9.66 1.71 -15.67
CA PHE A 72 9.71 0.62 -14.69
C PHE A 72 10.83 0.85 -13.66
N LYS A 73 11.94 1.47 -14.07
CA LYS A 73 13.02 1.91 -13.18
C LYS A 73 12.53 2.93 -12.16
N ASP A 74 11.80 3.96 -12.58
CA ASP A 74 11.20 4.93 -11.66
C ASP A 74 10.26 4.24 -10.67
N TRP A 75 9.40 3.33 -11.16
CA TRP A 75 8.45 2.63 -10.29
C TRP A 75 9.18 1.79 -9.25
N TRP A 76 10.23 1.07 -9.67
CA TRP A 76 11.00 0.20 -8.80
C TRP A 76 11.79 0.97 -7.75
N GLU A 77 12.37 2.11 -8.12
CA GLU A 77 13.05 3.01 -7.19
C GLU A 77 12.09 3.50 -6.10
N ILE A 78 10.92 4.01 -6.47
CA ILE A 78 9.94 4.50 -5.48
C ILE A 78 9.46 3.35 -4.59
N ILE A 79 9.22 2.15 -5.14
CA ILE A 79 8.92 0.96 -4.34
C ILE A 79 10.04 0.67 -3.34
N HIS A 80 11.30 0.70 -3.78
CA HIS A 80 12.45 0.45 -2.93
C HIS A 80 12.56 1.48 -1.80
N LEU A 81 12.45 2.77 -2.11
CA LEU A 81 12.49 3.85 -1.11
C LEU A 81 11.38 3.68 -0.06
N ILE A 82 10.17 3.30 -0.48
CA ILE A 82 9.06 3.03 0.45
C ILE A 82 9.34 1.76 1.27
N CYS A 83 9.77 0.66 0.65
CA CYS A 83 9.81 -0.67 1.27
C CYS A 83 11.08 -0.96 2.09
N HIS A 84 12.21 -0.35 1.72
CA HIS A 84 13.53 -0.64 2.28
C HIS A 84 13.60 -0.30 3.78
N SER A 85 13.19 0.91 4.14
CA SER A 85 13.35 1.48 5.47
C SER A 85 12.32 0.96 6.49
N LYS A 86 12.76 0.78 7.74
CA LYS A 86 11.87 0.45 8.88
C LYS A 86 10.96 1.64 9.24
N LYS A 87 11.51 2.86 9.17
CA LYS A 87 10.77 4.12 9.31
C LYS A 87 10.32 4.58 7.94
N SER A 88 9.14 5.18 7.82
CA SER A 88 8.69 5.73 6.54
C SER A 88 9.47 7.00 6.17
N TYR A 89 9.72 7.19 4.89
CA TYR A 89 10.14 8.47 4.35
C TYR A 89 8.92 9.37 4.11
N SER A 90 9.12 10.68 4.27
CA SER A 90 8.13 11.64 3.77
C SER A 90 8.13 11.62 2.24
N ILE A 91 7.04 12.06 1.61
CA ILE A 91 6.97 12.10 0.15
C ILE A 91 8.01 13.10 -0.39
N ASN A 92 8.26 14.20 0.32
CA ASN A 92 9.30 15.18 -0.05
C ASN A 92 10.70 14.55 -0.04
N GLU A 93 10.97 13.67 0.93
CA GLU A 93 12.26 12.97 1.00
C GLU A 93 12.42 11.98 -0.16
N ILE A 94 11.35 11.22 -0.46
CA ILE A 94 11.34 10.34 -1.64
C ILE A 94 11.55 11.15 -2.92
N TYR A 95 10.91 12.31 -3.03
CA TYR A 95 11.06 13.21 -4.17
C TYR A 95 12.51 13.70 -4.34
N ARG A 96 13.17 14.12 -3.25
CA ARG A 96 14.58 14.53 -3.27
C ARG A 96 15.50 13.40 -3.68
N ILE A 97 15.34 12.21 -3.09
CA ILE A 97 16.22 11.06 -3.36
C ILE A 97 16.05 10.55 -4.79
N SER A 98 14.80 10.44 -5.28
CA SER A 98 14.50 9.94 -6.63
C SER A 98 14.75 10.95 -7.75
N GLN A 99 15.04 12.21 -7.41
CA GLN A 99 15.34 13.30 -8.36
C GLN A 99 14.27 13.45 -9.47
N GLN A 100 13.02 13.08 -9.17
CA GLN A 100 11.93 13.24 -10.11
C GLN A 100 11.67 14.73 -10.35
N THR A 101 11.23 15.08 -11.56
CA THR A 101 11.04 16.49 -11.94
C THR A 101 9.84 17.17 -11.27
N ARG A 102 8.84 16.39 -10.84
CA ARG A 102 7.59 16.91 -10.29
C ARG A 102 7.19 16.15 -9.05
N TYR A 103 6.94 16.88 -7.96
CA TYR A 103 6.49 16.32 -6.69
C TYR A 103 5.20 15.50 -6.85
N GLU A 104 4.26 16.01 -7.65
CA GLU A 104 2.94 15.40 -7.86
C GLU A 104 3.06 13.99 -8.46
N THR A 105 4.11 13.76 -9.27
CA THR A 105 4.38 12.42 -9.84
C THR A 105 4.74 11.44 -8.72
N VAL A 106 5.70 11.80 -7.87
CA VAL A 106 6.14 10.97 -6.74
C VAL A 106 4.99 10.73 -5.79
N TYR A 107 4.26 11.79 -5.49
CA TYR A 107 3.07 11.75 -4.65
C TYR A 107 2.03 10.76 -5.20
N HIS A 108 1.70 10.83 -6.49
CA HIS A 108 0.78 9.90 -7.15
C HIS A 108 1.25 8.44 -7.07
N MET A 109 2.54 8.18 -7.35
CA MET A 109 3.14 6.86 -7.25
C MET A 109 3.06 6.30 -5.83
N VAL A 110 3.42 7.11 -4.82
CA VAL A 110 3.36 6.72 -3.39
C VAL A 110 1.93 6.37 -2.99
N LEU A 111 0.93 7.15 -3.41
CA LEU A 111 -0.47 6.88 -3.09
C LEU A 111 -0.95 5.56 -3.70
N LYS A 112 -0.61 5.27 -4.96
CA LYS A 112 -0.93 3.98 -5.60
C LYS A 112 -0.27 2.80 -4.89
N ILE A 113 1.00 2.93 -4.50
CA ILE A 113 1.72 1.89 -3.75
C ILE A 113 1.04 1.62 -2.41
N ARG A 114 0.68 2.68 -1.67
CA ARG A 114 -0.03 2.55 -0.39
C ARG A 114 -1.40 1.89 -0.52
N GLN A 115 -2.14 2.21 -1.58
CA GLN A 115 -3.41 1.55 -1.90
C GLN A 115 -3.23 0.06 -2.13
N GLU A 116 -2.24 -0.31 -2.94
CA GLU A 116 -1.92 -1.70 -3.23
C GLU A 116 -1.51 -2.45 -1.96
N MET A 117 -0.66 -1.85 -1.12
CA MET A 117 -0.32 -2.39 0.21
C MET A 117 -1.56 -2.63 1.06
N GLY A 118 -2.53 -1.71 1.04
CA GLY A 118 -3.79 -1.85 1.75
C GLY A 118 -4.61 -3.06 1.29
N LYS A 119 -4.68 -3.31 -0.03
CA LYS A 119 -5.37 -4.48 -0.60
C LYS A 119 -4.68 -5.79 -0.21
N ILE A 120 -3.35 -5.83 -0.28
CA ILE A 120 -2.57 -6.99 0.18
C ILE A 120 -2.84 -7.27 1.66
N ASN A 121 -2.72 -6.25 2.51
CA ASN A 121 -2.96 -6.38 3.95
C ASN A 121 -4.39 -6.84 4.25
N GLN A 122 -5.37 -6.38 3.48
CA GLN A 122 -6.75 -6.78 3.63
C GLN A 122 -6.91 -8.29 3.48
N ILE A 123 -6.43 -8.84 2.36
CA ILE A 123 -6.52 -10.27 2.05
C ILE A 123 -5.83 -11.10 3.15
N GLU A 124 -4.65 -10.66 3.61
CA GLU A 124 -3.82 -11.44 4.52
C GLU A 124 -4.22 -11.37 6.00
N SER A 125 -4.99 -10.35 6.38
CA SER A 125 -5.40 -10.10 7.77
C SER A 125 -6.90 -10.34 8.03
N SER A 126 -7.64 -10.87 7.06
CA SER A 126 -9.09 -11.09 7.15
C SER A 126 -9.43 -12.36 7.94
N GLN A 127 -9.35 -12.30 9.27
CA GLN A 127 -9.89 -13.34 10.15
C GLN A 127 -10.57 -12.75 11.38
N TYR A 128 -9.82 -11.97 12.16
CA TYR A 128 -10.28 -11.36 13.41
C TYR A 128 -10.25 -9.84 13.33
N TYR A 129 -10.96 -9.17 14.24
CA TYR A 129 -10.76 -7.74 14.47
C TYR A 129 -10.82 -7.31 15.94
N THR A 130 -10.05 -6.26 16.27
CA THR A 130 -10.05 -5.58 17.57
C THR A 130 -10.06 -4.06 17.39
N PRO A 131 -10.94 -3.31 18.07
CA PRO A 131 -10.84 -1.86 18.13
C PRO A 131 -9.70 -1.42 19.08
N ILE A 132 -8.87 -0.48 18.64
CA ILE A 132 -7.85 0.19 19.48
C ILE A 132 -8.31 1.61 19.76
N ARG A 133 -8.39 1.96 21.05
CA ARG A 133 -8.75 3.30 21.52
C ARG A 133 -7.49 4.13 21.75
N PHE A 134 -7.51 5.41 21.38
CA PHE A 134 -6.43 6.36 21.71
C PHE A 134 -6.95 7.31 22.79
N ASP A 135 -6.21 7.48 23.88
CA ASP A 135 -6.64 8.25 25.05
C ASP A 135 -6.69 9.76 24.76
N LYS A 136 -7.83 10.39 25.05
CA LYS A 136 -8.07 11.83 24.86
C LYS A 136 -7.25 12.69 25.82
N ARG A 137 -7.00 12.24 27.05
CA ARG A 137 -6.39 13.07 28.12
C ARG A 137 -4.90 13.34 27.91
N LYS A 138 -4.19 12.41 27.25
CA LYS A 138 -2.80 12.61 26.81
C LYS A 138 -2.69 13.44 25.51
N GLN A 139 -3.80 13.71 24.83
CA GLN A 139 -3.83 14.51 23.61
C GLN A 139 -4.00 16.01 23.87
N SER A 140 -4.54 16.43 25.02
CA SER A 140 -4.86 17.85 25.32
C SER A 140 -3.71 18.67 25.92
N ARG A 141 -2.74 18.05 26.61
CA ARG A 141 -1.61 18.75 27.29
C ARG A 141 -0.55 19.35 26.37
N GLN A 142 -0.76 19.18 25.08
CA GLN A 142 0.28 19.12 24.08
C GLN A 142 -0.56 19.43 22.82
N ASN A 143 -0.35 20.54 22.10
CA ASN A 143 -1.22 21.06 20.99
C ASN A 143 -1.40 20.13 19.74
N TYR A 144 -1.46 18.80 19.91
CA TYR A 144 -1.36 17.75 18.87
C TYR A 144 -2.72 17.06 18.57
N THR A 145 -3.85 17.65 18.97
CA THR A 145 -5.19 17.03 18.98
C THR A 145 -5.83 16.77 17.62
N ARG A 146 -5.36 17.38 16.52
CA ARG A 146 -6.12 17.35 15.24
C ARG A 146 -6.00 16.07 14.42
N MET A 147 -4.99 15.22 14.64
CA MET A 147 -4.61 14.19 13.64
C MET A 147 -4.54 12.75 14.13
N THR A 148 -4.46 12.48 15.44
CA THR A 148 -4.48 11.09 15.91
C THR A 148 -5.92 10.55 15.92
N PRO A 149 -6.21 9.43 15.25
CA PRO A 149 -7.55 8.88 15.21
C PRO A 149 -7.96 8.40 16.61
N TYR A 150 -9.12 8.84 17.10
CA TYR A 150 -9.64 8.40 18.40
C TYR A 150 -9.78 6.87 18.51
N HIS A 151 -10.14 6.24 17.39
CA HIS A 151 -10.37 4.81 17.29
C HIS A 151 -9.84 4.29 15.95
N LEU A 152 -9.01 3.25 16.03
CA LEU A 152 -8.63 2.41 14.89
C LEU A 152 -9.23 1.02 15.05
N ILE A 153 -9.32 0.30 13.94
CA ILE A 153 -9.65 -1.12 13.91
C ILE A 153 -8.41 -1.85 13.42
N VAL A 154 -7.96 -2.85 14.16
CA VAL A 154 -6.98 -3.82 13.70
C VAL A 154 -7.74 -5.03 13.19
N THR A 155 -7.60 -5.37 11.92
CA THR A 155 -7.91 -6.71 11.44
C THR A 155 -6.65 -7.55 11.51
N TYR A 156 -6.74 -8.81 11.89
CA TYR A 156 -5.58 -9.68 11.98
C TYR A 156 -5.87 -11.15 11.68
N LYS A 157 -4.83 -11.86 11.22
CA LYS A 157 -4.81 -13.31 11.02
C LYS A 157 -3.68 -13.90 11.86
N LYS A 158 -3.99 -14.95 12.62
CA LYS A 158 -3.02 -15.60 13.52
C LYS A 158 -2.07 -16.47 12.70
N THR A 159 -0.76 -16.38 12.96
CA THR A 159 0.22 -17.34 12.42
C THR A 159 0.51 -18.44 13.43
N LYS A 160 1.01 -19.60 12.97
CA LYS A 160 1.57 -20.65 13.84
C LYS A 160 2.60 -20.02 14.80
N GLY A 161 2.46 -20.30 16.10
CA GLY A 161 3.33 -19.73 17.15
C GLY A 161 3.17 -18.23 17.45
N ARG A 162 2.20 -17.51 16.83
CA ARG A 162 1.81 -16.12 17.17
C ARG A 162 2.92 -15.05 17.07
N LYS A 163 4.05 -15.35 16.43
CA LYS A 163 5.19 -14.41 16.29
C LYS A 163 5.09 -13.49 15.07
N GLN A 164 4.31 -13.87 14.06
CA GLN A 164 4.27 -13.21 12.75
C GLN A 164 2.84 -12.91 12.26
N ASP A 165 1.91 -12.73 13.20
CA ASP A 165 0.53 -12.36 12.90
C ASP A 165 0.47 -11.21 11.89
N LYS A 166 -0.40 -11.38 10.89
CA LYS A 166 -0.63 -10.39 9.83
C LYS A 166 -1.71 -9.45 10.29
N ILE A 167 -1.51 -8.14 10.11
CA ILE A 167 -2.42 -7.09 10.54
C ILE A 167 -2.79 -6.15 9.39
N ARG A 168 -3.92 -5.46 9.55
CA ARG A 168 -4.21 -4.20 8.87
C ARG A 168 -4.83 -3.23 9.85
N LEU A 169 -4.32 -2.01 9.87
CA LEU A 169 -4.89 -0.91 10.62
C LEU A 169 -5.81 -0.09 9.72
N THR A 170 -7.05 0.11 10.17
CA THR A 170 -8.02 0.94 9.44
C THR A 170 -8.72 1.94 10.33
N LEU A 171 -9.18 3.03 9.72
CA LEU A 171 -10.00 4.02 10.41
C LEU A 171 -11.32 3.38 10.88
N SER A 172 -11.73 3.73 12.10
CA SER A 172 -13.06 3.39 12.63
C SER A 172 -14.19 4.05 11.83
N LYS A 173 -15.45 3.62 12.08
CA LYS A 173 -16.64 4.18 11.41
C LYS A 173 -16.71 5.72 11.52
N SER A 174 -16.41 6.29 12.68
CA SER A 174 -16.40 7.74 12.88
C SER A 174 -15.25 8.43 12.14
N GLY A 175 -14.05 7.83 12.15
CA GLY A 175 -12.91 8.31 11.36
C GLY A 175 -13.19 8.30 9.86
N ARG A 176 -13.84 7.24 9.35
CA ARG A 176 -14.27 7.13 7.95
C ARG A 176 -15.31 8.20 7.58
N LYS A 177 -16.29 8.47 8.45
CA LYS A 177 -17.25 9.56 8.21
C LYS A 177 -16.55 10.91 8.06
N LYS A 178 -15.62 11.23 8.96
CA LYS A 178 -14.81 12.46 8.89
C LYS A 178 -13.97 12.53 7.62
N LEU A 179 -13.35 11.41 7.24
CA LEU A 179 -12.63 11.27 5.98
C LEU A 179 -13.54 11.60 4.79
N ILE A 180 -14.70 10.94 4.68
CA ILE A 180 -15.67 11.16 3.59
C ILE A 180 -16.12 12.63 3.52
N LEU A 181 -16.38 13.26 4.66
CA LEU A 181 -16.71 14.69 4.74
C LEU A 181 -15.57 15.57 4.21
N ALA A 182 -14.33 15.30 4.61
CA ALA A 182 -13.15 16.02 4.11
C ALA A 182 -12.96 15.81 2.60
N LEU A 183 -13.16 14.58 2.12
CA LEU A 183 -13.10 14.26 0.69
C LEU A 183 -14.14 15.07 -0.10
N LYS A 184 -15.40 15.12 0.36
CA LYS A 184 -16.44 15.92 -0.31
C LYS A 184 -16.05 17.39 -0.42
N LYS A 185 -15.45 17.97 0.63
CA LYS A 185 -15.00 19.38 0.64
C LYS A 185 -13.81 19.65 -0.29
N CYS A 186 -12.90 18.67 -0.45
CA CYS A 186 -11.65 18.88 -1.18
C CYS A 186 -11.65 18.24 -2.58
N SER A 187 -12.64 17.43 -2.94
CA SER A 187 -12.63 16.60 -4.15
C SER A 187 -12.54 17.38 -5.46
N SER A 188 -13.17 18.56 -5.54
CA SER A 188 -13.18 19.37 -6.77
C SER A 188 -11.81 19.91 -7.16
N ASN A 189 -10.96 20.23 -6.17
CA ASN A 189 -9.65 20.86 -6.39
C ASN A 189 -8.48 19.90 -6.09
N TYR A 190 -8.77 18.63 -5.77
CA TYR A 190 -7.72 17.68 -5.45
C TYR A 190 -7.05 17.14 -6.72
N PRO A 191 -5.70 17.12 -6.83
CA PRO A 191 -5.01 16.76 -8.06
C PRO A 191 -5.29 15.33 -8.57
N PHE A 192 -5.68 14.40 -7.69
CA PHE A 192 -5.86 12.97 -8.05
C PHE A 192 -7.19 12.40 -7.52
N PRO A 193 -8.35 12.89 -7.99
CA PRO A 193 -9.65 12.56 -7.38
C PRO A 193 -9.96 11.05 -7.46
N LYS A 194 -9.50 10.37 -8.52
CA LYS A 194 -9.64 8.91 -8.69
C LYS A 194 -9.00 8.11 -7.55
N LEU A 195 -7.90 8.62 -6.95
CA LEU A 195 -7.24 7.97 -5.83
C LEU A 195 -7.91 8.24 -4.48
N LEU A 196 -8.68 9.33 -4.36
CA LEU A 196 -9.43 9.63 -3.14
C LEU A 196 -10.51 8.59 -2.87
N HIS A 197 -11.22 8.17 -3.91
CA HIS A 197 -12.32 7.22 -3.81
C HIS A 197 -11.85 5.78 -3.63
N ALA A 198 -10.67 5.42 -4.17
CA ALA A 198 -10.08 4.09 -4.03
C ALA A 198 -9.54 3.79 -2.60
N ASN A 199 -9.29 4.82 -1.80
CA ASN A 199 -8.92 4.70 -0.37
C ASN A 199 -10.12 4.40 0.55
N ASN A 200 -11.35 4.48 0.04
CA ASN A 200 -12.49 3.79 0.63
C ASN A 200 -12.41 2.35 0.09
N THR A 201 -12.31 1.26 0.85
CA THR A 201 -12.97 0.96 2.11
C THR A 201 -12.51 -0.45 2.48
N LEU A 202 -12.35 -0.78 3.78
CA LEU A 202 -12.97 -2.02 4.23
C LEU A 202 -14.47 -1.74 4.13
N LYS A 203 -15.21 -2.29 3.17
CA LYS A 203 -16.65 -2.05 3.10
C LYS A 203 -17.24 -2.44 4.45
N THR A 204 -18.24 -1.73 4.95
CA THR A 204 -18.87 -2.07 6.25
C THR A 204 -19.36 -3.53 6.27
N THR A 205 -19.62 -4.10 5.10
CA THR A 205 -19.90 -5.53 4.85
C THR A 205 -18.72 -6.46 5.15
N GLU A 206 -17.47 -6.04 4.93
CA GLU A 206 -16.28 -6.88 5.15
C GLU A 206 -15.92 -7.03 6.63
N LEU A 207 -16.28 -6.05 7.48
CA LEU A 207 -16.16 -6.20 8.94
C LEU A 207 -17.17 -7.19 9.52
N LYS A 208 -18.33 -7.39 8.87
CA LYS A 208 -19.35 -8.34 9.33
C LYS A 208 -18.90 -9.80 9.19
N CYS A 209 -17.98 -10.07 8.26
CA CYS A 209 -17.42 -11.40 8.04
C CYS A 209 -16.22 -11.71 8.96
N LEU A 210 -15.85 -10.81 9.87
CA LEU A 210 -14.72 -10.99 10.78
C LEU A 210 -15.19 -11.27 12.20
N GLU A 211 -14.49 -12.17 12.88
CA GLU A 211 -14.77 -12.49 14.28
C GLU A 211 -14.15 -11.43 15.20
N LYS A 212 -14.95 -10.88 16.11
CA LYS A 212 -14.43 -9.94 17.11
C LYS A 212 -13.66 -10.72 18.16
N CYS A 213 -12.34 -10.54 18.20
CA CYS A 213 -11.46 -11.21 19.15
C CYS A 213 -10.47 -10.18 19.70
N PRO A 214 -10.26 -10.09 21.03
CA PRO A 214 -9.31 -9.15 21.60
C PRO A 214 -7.86 -9.61 21.37
N ILE A 215 -6.97 -8.66 21.12
CA ILE A 215 -5.52 -8.89 21.14
C ILE A 215 -4.95 -8.69 22.55
N LEU A 216 -3.76 -9.26 22.81
CA LEU A 216 -3.07 -9.10 24.09
C LEU A 216 -2.81 -7.62 24.41
N PRO A 217 -3.03 -7.15 25.65
CA PRO A 217 -2.84 -5.74 26.03
C PRO A 217 -1.43 -5.20 25.72
N LYS A 218 -0.39 -6.03 25.93
CA LYS A 218 1.00 -5.68 25.59
C LYS A 218 1.16 -5.39 24.09
N TRP A 219 0.52 -6.19 23.23
CA TRP A 219 0.58 -6.00 21.78
C TRP A 219 -0.20 -4.76 21.35
N GLU A 220 -1.40 -4.55 21.91
CA GLU A 220 -2.20 -3.36 21.68
C GLU A 220 -1.42 -2.09 22.01
N ASN A 221 -0.81 -2.02 23.20
CA ASN A 221 -0.01 -0.88 23.64
C ASN A 221 1.19 -0.62 22.70
N LYS A 222 1.84 -1.69 22.22
CA LYS A 222 2.94 -1.58 21.25
C LYS A 222 2.47 -1.00 19.92
N LEU A 223 1.35 -1.48 19.37
CA LEU A 223 0.76 -0.94 18.15
C LEU A 223 0.38 0.54 18.34
N ARG A 224 -0.32 0.85 19.43
CA ARG A 224 -0.74 2.22 19.77
C ARG A 224 0.45 3.18 19.82
N ASN A 225 1.50 2.83 20.56
CA ASN A 225 2.70 3.66 20.70
C ASN A 225 3.45 3.84 19.37
N ASN A 226 3.55 2.79 18.56
CA ASN A 226 4.19 2.89 17.26
C ASN A 226 3.43 3.82 16.31
N ILE A 227 2.09 3.76 16.30
CA ILE A 227 1.27 4.64 15.48
C ILE A 227 1.35 6.09 15.95
N ILE A 228 1.36 6.33 17.26
CA ILE A 228 1.58 7.67 17.79
C ILE A 228 2.95 8.20 17.32
N LYS A 229 4.03 7.41 17.43
CA LYS A 229 5.37 7.81 16.97
C LYS A 229 5.42 8.05 15.46
N LEU A 230 4.73 7.24 14.66
CA LEU A 230 4.68 7.38 13.21
C LEU A 230 4.00 8.71 12.81
N ILE A 231 2.80 8.95 13.33
CA ILE A 231 2.01 10.16 13.03
C ILE A 231 2.72 11.41 13.58
N LYS A 232 3.22 11.34 14.82
CA LYS A 232 3.91 12.46 15.47
C LYS A 232 5.32 12.71 14.96
N GLY A 233 5.95 11.82 14.20
CA GLY A 233 7.36 11.96 13.81
C GLY A 233 7.53 12.16 12.30
N THR A 234 7.08 11.21 11.48
CA THR A 234 7.32 11.30 10.03
C THR A 234 6.31 12.20 9.33
N TYR A 235 5.07 12.28 9.85
CA TYR A 235 3.95 12.89 9.13
C TYR A 235 3.31 14.06 9.88
N HIS A 236 4.15 14.98 10.39
CA HIS A 236 3.77 16.08 11.30
C HIS A 236 2.58 16.98 10.88
N GLN A 237 2.05 16.89 9.66
CA GLN A 237 0.87 17.64 9.18
C GLN A 237 -0.01 16.82 8.21
N LEU A 238 -0.06 15.49 8.38
CA LEU A 238 -0.91 14.60 7.59
C LEU A 238 -2.38 15.03 7.60
N GLN A 239 -2.86 15.44 6.43
CA GLN A 239 -4.29 15.64 6.23
C GLN A 239 -5.04 14.33 6.42
N THR A 240 -6.25 14.40 6.97
CA THR A 240 -7.10 13.22 7.26
C THR A 240 -7.26 12.32 6.04
N LEU A 241 -7.25 12.90 4.83
CA LEU A 241 -7.39 12.17 3.58
C LEU A 241 -6.25 11.21 3.20
N HIS A 242 -5.10 11.30 3.88
CA HIS A 242 -3.94 10.44 3.64
C HIS A 242 -3.67 9.44 4.75
N LEU A 243 -4.38 9.56 5.87
CA LEU A 243 -4.12 8.75 7.06
C LEU A 243 -4.26 7.26 6.79
N GLN A 244 -5.27 6.84 6.02
CA GLN A 244 -5.47 5.41 5.73
C GLN A 244 -4.29 4.82 4.95
N GLY A 245 -3.77 5.52 3.92
CA GLY A 245 -2.62 5.04 3.17
C GLY A 245 -1.35 4.90 4.02
N VAL A 246 -1.13 5.80 4.99
CA VAL A 246 -0.02 5.70 5.94
C VAL A 246 -0.18 4.48 6.86
N LEU A 247 -1.41 4.19 7.32
CA LEU A 247 -1.71 3.00 8.11
C LEU A 247 -1.51 1.71 7.30
N ASP A 248 -1.85 1.72 6.01
CA ASP A 248 -1.65 0.60 5.10
C ASP A 248 -0.15 0.35 4.84
N GLU A 249 0.65 1.40 4.65
CA GLU A 249 2.12 1.27 4.56
C GLU A 249 2.72 0.67 5.84
N TYR A 250 2.31 1.19 7.00
CA TYR A 250 2.76 0.68 8.29
C TYR A 250 2.42 -0.81 8.45
N SER A 251 1.18 -1.18 8.14
CA SER A 251 0.69 -2.55 8.25
C SER A 251 1.49 -3.49 7.35
N PHE A 252 1.79 -3.08 6.12
CA PHE A 252 2.60 -3.87 5.20
C PHE A 252 4.02 -4.07 5.73
N LYS A 253 4.69 -2.99 6.15
CA LYS A 253 6.03 -3.06 6.74
C LYS A 253 6.06 -3.93 8.00
N TYR A 254 5.03 -3.84 8.84
CA TYR A 254 4.87 -4.66 10.02
C TYR A 254 4.75 -6.14 9.66
N ASN A 255 3.91 -6.47 8.69
CA ASN A 255 3.64 -7.84 8.25
C ASN A 255 4.87 -8.55 7.67
N TYR A 256 5.81 -7.79 7.10
CA TYR A 256 7.02 -8.30 6.45
C TYR A 256 8.31 -7.92 7.18
N ARG A 257 8.23 -7.60 8.47
CA ARG A 257 9.39 -7.14 9.27
C ARG A 257 10.50 -8.19 9.47
N TYR A 258 10.17 -9.47 9.32
CA TYR A 258 11.10 -10.61 9.48
C TYR A 258 11.22 -11.44 8.19
N ALA A 259 10.77 -10.91 7.06
CA ALA A 259 10.85 -11.65 5.81
C ALA A 259 12.30 -11.73 5.33
N LEU A 260 12.67 -12.88 4.74
CA LEU A 260 14.00 -13.10 4.15
C LEU A 260 14.17 -12.31 2.84
N ASN A 261 13.15 -12.32 1.99
CA ASN A 261 13.13 -11.58 0.73
C ASN A 261 13.01 -10.07 0.98
N THR A 262 13.40 -9.28 -0.02
CA THR A 262 13.21 -7.83 0.08
C THR A 262 11.72 -7.49 0.10
N LYS A 263 11.35 -6.44 0.85
CA LYS A 263 9.94 -6.00 0.92
C LYS A 263 9.41 -5.51 -0.43
N GLY A 264 10.28 -5.02 -1.33
CA GLY A 264 9.91 -4.62 -2.69
C GLY A 264 9.49 -5.82 -3.55
N GLU A 265 10.26 -6.91 -3.51
CA GLU A 265 9.90 -8.15 -4.21
C GLU A 265 8.63 -8.79 -3.62
N LEU A 266 8.50 -8.76 -2.29
CA LEU A 266 7.28 -9.23 -1.62
C LEU A 266 6.07 -8.39 -2.01
N PHE A 267 6.24 -7.08 -2.18
CA PHE A 267 5.17 -6.19 -2.65
C PHE A 267 4.75 -6.55 -4.08
N ILE A 268 5.69 -6.63 -5.03
CA ILE A 268 5.36 -6.94 -6.43
C ILE A 268 4.82 -8.36 -6.59
N SER A 269 5.39 -9.35 -5.90
CA SER A 269 4.88 -10.72 -5.90
C SER A 269 3.46 -10.84 -5.36
N LYS A 270 2.95 -9.85 -4.61
CA LYS A 270 1.59 -9.83 -4.04
C LYS A 270 0.65 -8.80 -4.68
N ALA A 271 1.17 -7.85 -5.45
CA ALA A 271 0.36 -6.85 -6.15
C ALA A 271 -0.70 -7.50 -7.06
N LEU A 272 -1.92 -7.00 -7.03
CA LEU A 272 -3.04 -7.57 -7.77
C LEU A 272 -2.93 -7.26 -9.27
N ILE A 273 -3.52 -8.13 -10.10
CA ILE A 273 -3.76 -7.83 -11.50
C ILE A 273 -5.06 -7.02 -11.61
N TYR A 274 -5.02 -5.97 -12.42
CA TYR A 274 -6.14 -5.09 -12.72
C TYR A 274 -6.63 -5.36 -14.14
N LEU A 275 -7.57 -6.32 -14.31
CA LEU A 275 -8.16 -6.70 -15.61
C LEU A 275 -9.58 -6.17 -15.80
#